data_AF-A0A6P0X8Z8-F1
#
_entry.id   AF-A0A6P0X8Z8-F1
#
_cell.length_a   1.000
_cell.length_b   1.000
_cell.length_c   1.000
_cell.angle_alpha   90.00
_cell.angle_beta   90.00
_cell.angle_gamma   90.00
#
_symmetry.space_group_name_H-M   'P 1'
#
loop_
_entity.id
_entity.type
_entity.pdbx_description
1 polymer ?
#
loop_
_entity_poly.entity_id
_entity_poly.type
_entity_poly.pdbx_seq_one_letter_code
_entity_poly.pdbx_strand_id
1 'polypeptide(L)'
;MFWNKLSSSVGYLAPNASDPSDKNGLFNGSYAAIGQLSFDLSDRVGLGLTYVRAYYPGGQVVVSGETGSELANVPFGEDTATSADHFGVSTRFRISPAFTLSGWAGLTIAQSEVDGFNDGTPVSRGDDATIFNWAVTLALPDFGSEGSLLGFIVGQPPKVTDNDIGLEDGDTSWHLEAQYRYQLTDNIALNPGLLVILNPEHNNNNDTIWVGTLRTIFEF
;
A
#
# COMPACT_ATOMS: atom_id res chain seq x y z
N MET A 1 16.40 -30.31 -7.92
CA MET A 1 16.51 -29.53 -6.68
C MET A 1 16.17 -28.05 -6.96
N PHE A 2 14.91 -27.76 -7.37
CA PHE A 2 14.47 -26.41 -7.79
C PHE A 2 13.22 -25.91 -7.03
N TRP A 3 12.58 -26.76 -6.23
CA TRP A 3 11.31 -26.45 -5.55
C TRP A 3 11.44 -25.69 -4.22
N ASN A 4 12.67 -25.44 -3.72
CA ASN A 4 12.88 -24.77 -2.41
C ASN A 4 13.03 -23.23 -2.50
N LYS A 5 12.64 -22.60 -3.61
CA LYS A 5 12.82 -21.16 -3.86
C LYS A 5 11.53 -20.43 -4.26
N LEU A 6 10.40 -21.12 -4.14
CA LEU A 6 9.08 -20.60 -4.45
C LEU A 6 8.18 -20.81 -3.24
N SER A 7 7.51 -19.75 -2.80
CA SER A 7 6.38 -19.84 -1.89
C SER A 7 5.15 -19.18 -2.52
N SER A 8 3.99 -19.71 -2.16
CA SER A 8 2.70 -19.19 -2.63
C SER A 8 1.73 -19.10 -1.46
N SER A 9 0.92 -18.05 -1.45
CA SER A 9 -0.18 -17.88 -0.49
C SER A 9 -1.44 -17.41 -1.22
N VAL A 10 -2.58 -17.79 -0.66
CA VAL A 10 -3.89 -17.26 -1.06
C VAL A 10 -4.66 -16.85 0.20
N GLY A 11 -5.52 -15.85 0.07
CA GLY A 11 -6.31 -15.33 1.17
C GLY A 11 -7.66 -14.79 0.70
N TYR A 12 -8.63 -14.77 1.61
CA TYR A 12 -9.92 -14.12 1.41
C TYR A 12 -10.27 -13.34 2.66
N LEU A 13 -10.54 -12.05 2.49
CA LEU A 13 -10.95 -11.15 3.56
C LEU A 13 -12.35 -10.62 3.26
N ALA A 14 -13.23 -10.68 4.25
CA ALA A 14 -14.57 -10.08 4.21
C ALA A 14 -14.85 -9.47 5.59
N PRO A 15 -14.61 -8.16 5.79
CA PRO A 15 -14.65 -7.52 7.11
C PRO A 15 -16.00 -7.68 7.83
N ASN A 16 -17.11 -7.68 7.07
CA ASN A 16 -18.46 -7.77 7.60
C ASN A 16 -19.11 -9.15 7.36
N ALA A 17 -18.31 -10.22 7.32
CA ALA A 17 -18.78 -11.57 6.93
C ALA A 17 -19.90 -12.14 7.82
N SER A 18 -19.96 -11.73 9.08
CA SER A 18 -20.96 -12.19 10.06
C SER A 18 -22.29 -11.43 10.02
N ASP A 19 -22.36 -10.32 9.28
CA ASP A 19 -23.56 -9.49 9.17
C ASP A 19 -24.31 -9.83 7.87
N PRO A 20 -25.55 -10.37 7.95
CA PRO A 20 -26.32 -10.74 6.76
C PRO A 20 -27.11 -9.58 6.13
N SER A 21 -26.99 -8.35 6.64
CA SER A 21 -27.67 -7.19 6.07
C SER A 21 -27.15 -6.83 4.66
N ASP A 22 -27.91 -6.01 3.94
CA ASP A 22 -27.53 -5.56 2.60
C ASP A 22 -26.15 -4.89 2.60
N LYS A 23 -25.37 -5.15 1.54
CA LYS A 23 -23.96 -4.71 1.40
C LYS A 23 -23.00 -5.30 2.44
N ASN A 24 -23.39 -6.36 3.14
CA ASN A 24 -22.55 -7.10 4.07
C ASN A 24 -22.54 -8.60 3.77
N GLY A 25 -21.88 -9.37 4.62
CA GLY A 25 -21.79 -10.82 4.51
C GLY A 25 -20.62 -11.27 3.66
N LEU A 26 -20.48 -12.59 3.52
CA LEU A 26 -19.28 -13.20 2.95
C LEU A 26 -19.09 -12.89 1.46
N PHE A 27 -20.17 -12.71 0.69
CA PHE A 27 -20.12 -12.58 -0.77
C PHE A 27 -20.86 -11.34 -1.32
N ASN A 28 -21.62 -10.65 -0.47
CA ASN A 28 -22.46 -9.50 -0.86
C ASN A 28 -21.97 -8.17 -0.27
N GLY A 29 -20.92 -8.21 0.57
CA GLY A 29 -20.25 -7.04 1.12
C GLY A 29 -18.84 -6.86 0.59
N SER A 30 -18.11 -5.92 1.20
CA SER A 30 -16.70 -5.70 0.84
C SER A 30 -15.89 -6.97 1.00
N TYR A 31 -15.10 -7.30 0.00
CA TYR A 31 -14.17 -8.42 0.06
C TYR A 31 -12.87 -8.13 -0.67
N ALA A 32 -11.83 -8.89 -0.30
CA ALA A 32 -10.57 -8.97 -1.04
C ALA A 32 -10.12 -10.43 -1.14
N ALA A 33 -9.94 -10.92 -2.37
CA ALA A 33 -9.33 -12.20 -2.68
C ALA A 33 -7.89 -11.99 -3.13
N ILE A 34 -6.94 -12.57 -2.41
CA ILE A 34 -5.51 -12.29 -2.54
C ILE A 34 -4.78 -13.55 -3.03
N GLY A 35 -3.87 -13.39 -3.98
CA GLY A 35 -2.88 -14.39 -4.36
C GLY A 35 -1.48 -13.78 -4.36
N GLN A 36 -0.51 -14.49 -3.79
CA GLN A 36 0.88 -14.04 -3.78
C GLN A 36 1.83 -15.16 -4.16
N LEU A 37 2.89 -14.78 -4.88
CA LEU A 37 4.02 -15.63 -5.23
C LEU A 37 5.31 -14.95 -4.80
N SER A 38 6.20 -15.67 -4.13
CA SER A 38 7.52 -15.17 -3.77
C SER A 38 8.61 -16.09 -4.28
N PHE A 39 9.66 -15.50 -4.84
CA PHE A 39 10.78 -16.19 -5.46
C PHE A 39 12.10 -15.72 -4.86
N ASP A 40 12.91 -16.65 -4.36
CA ASP A 40 14.31 -16.39 -4.04
C ASP A 40 15.19 -16.73 -5.25
N LEU A 41 15.34 -15.76 -6.14
CA LEU A 41 16.15 -15.91 -7.37
C LEU A 41 17.60 -16.24 -7.04
N SER A 42 18.12 -15.69 -5.94
CA SER A 42 19.41 -16.05 -5.32
C SER A 42 19.38 -15.74 -3.82
N ASP A 43 20.45 -16.05 -3.09
CA ASP A 43 20.54 -15.68 -1.67
C ASP A 43 20.42 -14.16 -1.48
N ARG A 44 20.80 -13.36 -2.48
CA ARG A 44 20.80 -11.90 -2.44
C ARG A 44 19.54 -11.26 -3.02
N VAL A 45 18.84 -11.92 -3.94
CA VAL A 45 17.73 -11.34 -4.71
C VAL A 45 16.44 -12.09 -4.43
N GLY A 46 15.45 -11.39 -3.88
CA GLY A 46 14.08 -11.85 -3.74
C GLY A 46 13.13 -11.04 -4.62
N LEU A 47 12.10 -11.69 -5.15
CA LEU A 47 11.02 -11.10 -5.94
C LEU A 47 9.68 -11.58 -5.40
N GLY A 48 8.74 -10.67 -5.17
CA GLY A 48 7.37 -10.96 -4.81
C GLY A 48 6.40 -10.41 -5.87
N LEU A 49 5.34 -11.17 -6.13
CA LEU A 49 4.21 -10.78 -6.97
C LEU A 49 2.95 -10.94 -6.14
N THR A 50 2.07 -9.95 -6.17
CA THR A 50 0.77 -9.96 -5.49
C THR A 50 -0.31 -9.57 -6.46
N TYR A 51 -1.43 -10.28 -6.41
CA TYR A 51 -2.67 -9.90 -7.07
C TYR A 51 -3.79 -9.89 -6.04
N VAL A 52 -4.61 -8.85 -6.05
CA VAL A 52 -5.81 -8.74 -5.21
C VAL A 52 -6.98 -8.37 -6.09
N ARG A 53 -8.05 -9.17 -6.05
CA ARG A 53 -9.37 -8.77 -6.55
C ARG A 53 -10.20 -8.29 -5.37
N ALA A 54 -10.67 -7.06 -5.43
CA ALA A 54 -11.50 -6.46 -4.40
C ALA A 54 -12.84 -5.99 -4.95
N TYR A 55 -13.82 -5.90 -4.05
CA TYR A 55 -15.10 -5.26 -4.31
C TYR A 55 -15.47 -4.42 -3.08
N TYR A 56 -16.05 -3.27 -3.35
CA TYR A 56 -16.51 -2.32 -2.36
C TYR A 56 -17.94 -1.88 -2.72
N PRO A 57 -18.94 -2.22 -1.90
CA PRO A 57 -20.28 -1.68 -2.04
C PRO A 57 -20.28 -0.16 -1.84
N GLY A 58 -21.20 0.53 -2.51
CA GLY A 58 -21.42 1.97 -2.30
C GLY A 58 -21.70 2.28 -0.82
N GLY A 59 -21.09 3.34 -0.31
CA GLY A 59 -21.07 3.75 1.10
C GLY A 59 -20.01 3.03 1.94
N GLN A 60 -19.20 2.16 1.34
CA GLN A 60 -18.07 1.45 1.98
C GLN A 60 -16.82 1.42 1.06
N VAL A 61 -16.73 2.36 0.13
CA VAL A 61 -15.67 2.40 -0.89
C VAL A 61 -14.36 2.87 -0.27
N VAL A 62 -13.31 2.06 -0.41
CA VAL A 62 -11.98 2.33 0.15
C VAL A 62 -10.90 1.65 -0.70
N VAL A 63 -10.83 2.04 -1.98
CA VAL A 63 -9.99 1.38 -2.99
C VAL A 63 -8.51 1.41 -2.62
N SER A 64 -8.01 2.55 -2.12
CA SER A 64 -6.59 2.70 -1.74
C SER A 64 -6.29 2.50 -0.25
N GLY A 65 -7.27 2.03 0.53
CA GLY A 65 -7.07 1.73 1.95
C GLY A 65 -6.90 2.96 2.86
N GLU A 66 -7.40 4.14 2.46
CA GLU A 66 -7.22 5.43 3.14
C GLU A 66 -5.75 5.91 3.18
N THR A 67 -4.90 5.36 2.32
CA THR A 67 -3.46 5.68 2.28
C THR A 67 -3.05 6.60 1.14
N GLY A 68 -3.94 6.88 0.20
CA GLY A 68 -3.76 7.81 -0.92
C GLY A 68 -4.65 9.04 -0.82
N SER A 69 -4.78 9.78 -1.94
CA SER A 69 -5.74 10.88 -2.04
C SER A 69 -7.19 10.41 -1.90
N GLU A 70 -8.09 11.35 -1.63
CA GLU A 70 -9.53 11.14 -1.72
C GLU A 70 -9.93 10.52 -3.06
N LEU A 71 -9.37 11.02 -4.17
CA LEU A 71 -9.62 10.47 -5.50
C LEU A 71 -9.14 9.01 -5.62
N ALA A 72 -8.02 8.65 -5.00
CA ALA A 72 -7.54 7.26 -5.00
C ALA A 72 -8.40 6.34 -4.10
N ASN A 73 -8.98 6.89 -3.02
CA ASN A 73 -9.85 6.13 -2.12
C ASN A 73 -11.22 5.84 -2.73
N VAL A 74 -11.81 6.83 -3.39
CA VAL A 74 -13.17 6.77 -3.95
C VAL A 74 -13.20 7.32 -5.38
N PRO A 75 -12.57 6.64 -6.37
CA PRO A 75 -12.36 7.17 -7.73
C PRO A 75 -13.64 7.56 -8.46
N PHE A 76 -14.77 6.98 -8.06
CA PHE A 76 -16.11 7.25 -8.62
C PHE A 76 -17.10 7.80 -7.58
N GLY A 77 -16.61 8.25 -6.42
CA GLY A 77 -17.39 8.74 -5.29
C GLY A 77 -17.75 7.65 -4.26
N GLU A 78 -18.10 8.08 -3.05
CA GLU A 78 -18.32 7.20 -1.90
C GLU A 78 -19.48 6.21 -2.10
N ASP A 79 -20.53 6.62 -2.81
CA ASP A 79 -21.76 5.83 -3.00
C ASP A 79 -21.73 4.91 -4.23
N THR A 80 -20.69 5.00 -5.06
CA THR A 80 -20.56 4.21 -6.29
C THR A 80 -19.85 2.90 -5.99
N ALA A 81 -20.60 1.79 -6.06
CA ALA A 81 -20.01 0.47 -5.87
C ALA A 81 -18.86 0.26 -6.87
N THR A 82 -17.71 -0.18 -6.39
CA THR A 82 -16.46 -0.21 -7.15
C THR A 82 -15.80 -1.57 -6.98
N SER A 83 -15.35 -2.18 -8.08
CA SER A 83 -14.42 -3.31 -8.01
C SER A 83 -13.01 -2.85 -8.35
N ALA A 84 -12.00 -3.59 -7.89
CA ALA A 84 -10.62 -3.24 -8.16
C ALA A 84 -9.73 -4.48 -8.35
N ASP A 85 -8.83 -4.39 -9.31
CA ASP A 85 -7.72 -5.30 -9.52
C ASP A 85 -6.42 -4.62 -9.09
N HIS A 86 -5.81 -5.10 -8.02
CA HIS A 86 -4.53 -4.60 -7.53
C HIS A 86 -3.40 -5.56 -7.92
N PHE A 87 -2.37 -5.02 -8.55
CA PHE A 87 -1.16 -5.73 -8.95
C PHE A 87 0.01 -5.15 -8.18
N GLY A 88 0.74 -6.00 -7.46
CA GLY A 88 1.91 -5.61 -6.68
C GLY A 88 3.16 -6.35 -7.14
N VAL A 89 4.27 -5.64 -7.24
CA VAL A 89 5.61 -6.21 -7.33
C VAL A 89 6.44 -5.74 -6.15
N SER A 90 7.22 -6.65 -5.57
CA SER A 90 8.18 -6.32 -4.52
C SER A 90 9.53 -6.96 -4.80
N THR A 91 10.59 -6.29 -4.39
CA THR A 91 11.95 -6.72 -4.63
C THR A 91 12.80 -6.50 -3.39
N ARG A 92 13.75 -7.40 -3.19
CA ARG A 92 14.80 -7.29 -2.19
C ARG A 92 16.13 -7.60 -2.84
N PHE A 93 17.09 -6.70 -2.68
CA PHE A 93 18.45 -6.86 -3.13
C PHE A 93 19.45 -6.61 -2.00
N ARG A 94 20.05 -7.68 -1.50
CA ARG A 94 21.14 -7.62 -0.51
C ARG A 94 22.45 -7.32 -1.23
N ILE A 95 22.83 -6.04 -1.26
CA ILE A 95 24.08 -5.54 -1.85
C ILE A 95 25.28 -6.17 -1.11
N SER A 96 25.22 -6.17 0.22
CA SER A 96 26.18 -6.83 1.12
C SER A 96 25.50 -7.21 2.44
N PRO A 97 26.16 -7.93 3.38
CA PRO A 97 25.58 -8.21 4.69
C PRO A 97 25.11 -6.95 5.45
N ALA A 98 25.79 -5.81 5.24
CA ALA A 98 25.48 -4.55 5.92
C ALA A 98 24.55 -3.61 5.12
N PHE A 99 24.14 -3.97 3.89
CA PHE A 99 23.36 -3.09 3.02
C PHE A 99 22.32 -3.87 2.22
N THR A 100 21.05 -3.54 2.45
CA THR A 100 19.92 -4.08 1.67
C THR A 100 19.13 -2.94 1.05
N LEU A 101 18.88 -3.05 -0.25
CA LEU A 101 17.96 -2.20 -0.98
C LEU A 101 16.70 -3.03 -1.27
N SER A 102 15.54 -2.47 -0.97
CA SER A 102 14.25 -3.08 -1.28
C SER A 102 13.37 -2.07 -1.99
N GLY A 103 12.36 -2.53 -2.70
CA GLY A 103 11.38 -1.64 -3.29
C GLY A 103 10.13 -2.39 -3.73
N TRP A 104 9.03 -1.68 -3.82
CA TRP A 104 7.77 -2.21 -4.28
C TRP A 104 7.02 -1.18 -5.11
N ALA A 105 6.16 -1.65 -6.00
CA ALA A 105 5.24 -0.83 -6.77
C ALA A 105 3.88 -1.54 -6.86
N GLY A 106 2.82 -0.75 -6.85
CA GLY A 106 1.45 -1.21 -7.00
C GLY A 106 0.75 -0.47 -8.13
N LEU A 107 -0.02 -1.21 -8.92
CA LEU A 107 -0.94 -0.69 -9.92
C LEU A 107 -2.34 -1.20 -9.57
N THR A 108 -3.31 -0.30 -9.48
CA THR A 108 -4.70 -0.64 -9.26
C THR A 108 -5.51 -0.16 -10.45
N ILE A 109 -6.36 -1.04 -10.99
CA ILE A 109 -7.40 -0.68 -11.94
C ILE A 109 -8.72 -0.84 -11.21
N ALA A 110 -9.41 0.28 -10.95
CA ALA A 110 -10.71 0.33 -10.32
C ALA A 110 -11.78 0.55 -11.38
N GLN A 111 -12.93 -0.11 -11.22
CA GLN A 111 -14.02 -0.06 -12.18
C GLN A 111 -15.34 0.20 -11.44
N SER A 112 -16.14 1.12 -11.98
CA SER A 112 -17.49 1.38 -11.47
C SER A 112 -18.45 0.24 -11.81
N GLU A 113 -19.18 -0.27 -10.81
CA GLU A 113 -20.14 -1.37 -10.96
C GLU A 113 -21.59 -0.89 -11.18
N VAL A 114 -21.83 0.42 -11.04
CA VAL A 114 -23.16 1.04 -11.13
C VAL A 114 -23.07 2.42 -11.79
N ASP A 115 -24.18 2.88 -12.37
CA ASP A 115 -24.28 4.28 -12.76
C ASP A 115 -24.37 5.15 -11.49
N GLY A 116 -23.80 6.35 -11.54
CA GLY A 116 -23.68 7.22 -10.38
C GLY A 116 -23.40 8.67 -10.75
N PHE A 117 -22.97 9.43 -9.75
CA PHE A 117 -22.64 10.84 -9.91
C PHE A 117 -21.59 11.21 -8.86
N ASN A 118 -20.48 11.79 -9.29
CA ASN A 118 -19.39 12.21 -8.43
C ASN A 118 -18.95 13.64 -8.79
N ASP A 119 -18.91 14.53 -7.81
CA ASP A 119 -18.52 15.95 -7.95
C ASP A 119 -19.00 16.65 -9.23
N GLY A 120 -20.32 16.61 -9.49
CA GLY A 120 -20.89 17.28 -10.66
C GLY A 120 -20.79 16.49 -11.98
N THR A 121 -20.17 15.32 -11.97
CA THR A 121 -19.88 14.51 -13.16
C THR A 121 -20.65 13.18 -13.12
N PRO A 122 -21.38 12.80 -14.18
CA PRO A 122 -21.99 11.48 -14.30
C PRO A 122 -20.93 10.38 -14.31
N VAL A 123 -21.19 9.31 -13.56
CA VAL A 123 -20.42 8.06 -13.62
C VAL A 123 -21.26 7.03 -14.33
N SER A 124 -20.69 6.32 -15.30
CA SER A 124 -21.32 5.17 -15.94
C SER A 124 -20.77 3.88 -15.36
N ARG A 125 -21.61 2.84 -15.32
CA ARG A 125 -21.12 1.48 -15.07
C ARG A 125 -20.04 1.14 -16.11
N GLY A 126 -18.89 0.71 -15.62
CA GLY A 126 -17.74 0.33 -16.42
C GLY A 126 -16.73 1.44 -16.69
N ASP A 127 -16.94 2.64 -16.15
CA ASP A 127 -15.88 3.66 -16.09
C ASP A 127 -14.70 3.11 -15.27
N ASP A 128 -13.48 3.38 -15.73
CA ASP A 128 -12.23 2.90 -15.16
C ASP A 128 -11.40 4.06 -14.54
N ALA A 129 -10.63 3.72 -13.50
CA ALA A 129 -9.65 4.60 -12.87
C ALA A 129 -8.36 3.83 -12.58
N THR A 130 -7.23 4.41 -12.98
CA THR A 130 -5.90 3.86 -12.78
C THR A 130 -5.21 4.55 -11.61
N ILE A 131 -4.79 3.76 -10.61
CA ILE A 131 -4.09 4.25 -9.42
C ILE A 131 -2.72 3.59 -9.33
N PHE A 132 -1.67 4.39 -9.07
CA PHE A 132 -0.30 3.90 -8.96
C PHE A 132 0.34 4.33 -7.64
N ASN A 133 1.17 3.47 -7.04
CA ASN A 133 1.98 3.78 -5.87
C ASN A 133 3.29 2.98 -5.87
N TRP A 134 4.28 3.47 -5.12
CA TRP A 134 5.58 2.80 -5.02
C TRP A 134 6.38 3.28 -3.82
N ALA A 135 7.35 2.48 -3.40
CA ALA A 135 8.40 2.92 -2.49
C ALA A 135 9.72 2.18 -2.70
N VAL A 136 10.80 2.81 -2.27
CA VAL A 136 12.15 2.26 -2.19
C VAL A 136 12.67 2.42 -0.77
N THR A 137 13.33 1.39 -0.27
CA THR A 137 13.86 1.34 1.10
C THR A 137 15.34 0.97 1.07
N LEU A 138 16.15 1.74 1.78
CA LEU A 138 17.52 1.39 2.10
C LEU A 138 17.61 1.00 3.58
N ALA A 139 18.17 -0.18 3.85
CA ALA A 139 18.34 -0.73 5.19
C ALA A 139 19.82 -1.05 5.45
N LEU A 140 20.31 -0.62 6.61
CA LEU A 140 21.67 -0.86 7.10
C LEU A 140 21.60 -1.64 8.43
N PRO A 141 21.60 -2.98 8.38
CA PRO A 141 21.68 -3.82 9.58
C PRO A 141 22.99 -3.60 10.32
N ASP A 142 22.95 -3.76 11.64
CA ASP A 142 24.08 -3.64 12.56
C ASP A 142 24.83 -2.29 12.45
N PHE A 143 24.11 -1.24 12.02
CA PHE A 143 24.69 0.10 11.92
C PHE A 143 24.88 0.70 13.32
N GLY A 144 26.13 0.98 13.69
CA GLY A 144 26.49 1.60 14.97
C GLY A 144 26.60 0.62 16.14
N SER A 145 25.66 -0.33 16.28
CA SER A 145 25.74 -1.44 17.22
C SER A 145 25.08 -2.71 16.68
N GLU A 146 25.51 -3.87 17.20
CA GLU A 146 24.96 -5.17 16.85
C GLU A 146 23.45 -5.25 17.19
N GLY A 147 22.65 -5.80 16.28
CA GLY A 147 21.19 -5.89 16.37
C GLY A 147 20.42 -4.62 15.95
N SER A 148 21.11 -3.48 15.86
CA SER A 148 20.52 -2.22 15.44
C SER A 148 20.23 -2.18 13.93
N LEU A 149 19.33 -1.30 13.51
CA LEU A 149 18.94 -1.16 12.11
C LEU A 149 18.63 0.31 11.79
N LEU A 150 19.38 0.88 10.84
CA LEU A 150 19.05 2.18 10.25
C LEU A 150 18.27 1.95 8.94
N GLY A 151 17.16 2.66 8.77
CA GLY A 151 16.29 2.55 7.60
C GLY A 151 15.92 3.92 7.03
N PHE A 152 15.89 4.00 5.69
CA PHE A 152 15.39 5.14 4.94
C PHE A 152 14.37 4.67 3.91
N ILE A 153 13.26 5.39 3.77
CA ILE A 153 12.19 5.09 2.82
C ILE A 153 11.86 6.35 2.03
N VAL A 154 11.71 6.20 0.72
CA VAL A 154 11.10 7.21 -0.16
C VAL A 154 10.02 6.54 -0.98
N GLY A 155 8.88 7.18 -1.13
CA GLY A 155 7.81 6.65 -1.94
C GLY A 155 6.74 7.66 -2.27
N GLN A 156 5.78 7.18 -3.05
CA GLN A 156 4.58 7.89 -3.42
C GLN A 156 3.37 7.06 -2.94
N PRO A 157 2.44 7.66 -2.19
CA PRO A 157 1.17 7.01 -1.87
C PRO A 157 0.32 6.79 -3.14
N PRO A 158 -0.81 6.05 -3.03
CA PRO A 158 -1.75 5.87 -4.14
C PRO A 158 -2.18 7.20 -4.76
N LYS A 159 -1.90 7.32 -6.06
CA LYS A 159 -2.21 8.46 -6.91
C LYS A 159 -3.10 8.01 -8.06
N VAL A 160 -4.21 8.71 -8.31
CA VAL A 160 -4.98 8.54 -9.56
C VAL A 160 -4.21 9.17 -10.71
N THR A 161 -3.81 8.35 -11.69
CA THR A 161 -3.05 8.81 -12.86
C THR A 161 -3.90 8.97 -14.12
N ASP A 162 -5.07 8.35 -14.15
CA ASP A 162 -6.01 8.35 -15.27
C ASP A 162 -7.41 7.97 -14.72
N ASN A 163 -8.46 8.66 -15.15
CA ASN A 163 -9.83 8.37 -14.73
C ASN A 163 -10.83 8.82 -15.81
N ASP A 164 -11.74 7.94 -16.23
CA ASP A 164 -12.70 8.20 -17.30
C ASP A 164 -13.63 9.39 -17.03
N ILE A 165 -13.90 9.71 -15.75
CA ILE A 165 -14.70 10.88 -15.36
C ILE A 165 -13.88 12.18 -15.26
N GLY A 166 -12.58 12.12 -15.55
CA GLY A 166 -11.67 13.28 -15.59
C GLY A 166 -11.19 13.79 -14.22
N LEU A 167 -11.42 13.02 -13.14
CA LEU A 167 -10.94 13.33 -11.80
C LEU A 167 -9.61 12.61 -11.53
N GLU A 168 -8.52 13.36 -11.64
CA GLU A 168 -7.14 12.86 -11.53
C GLU A 168 -6.31 13.72 -10.57
N ASP A 169 -5.26 13.14 -10.00
CA ASP A 169 -4.34 13.85 -9.13
C ASP A 169 -3.32 14.66 -9.95
N GLY A 170 -3.46 15.99 -9.92
CA GLY A 170 -2.61 16.91 -10.68
C GLY A 170 -1.14 16.96 -10.24
N ASP A 171 -0.87 16.85 -8.93
CA ASP A 171 0.50 16.86 -8.38
C ASP A 171 0.90 15.48 -7.81
N THR A 172 2.06 15.43 -7.15
CA THR A 172 2.61 14.20 -6.58
C THR A 172 2.98 14.42 -5.12
N SER A 173 2.36 13.61 -4.25
CA SER A 173 2.75 13.48 -2.85
C SER A 173 4.00 12.62 -2.71
N TRP A 174 4.87 12.99 -1.77
CA TRP A 174 6.10 12.26 -1.47
C TRP A 174 6.16 11.92 0.01
N HIS A 175 6.36 10.63 0.32
CA HIS A 175 6.60 10.14 1.67
C HIS A 175 8.09 9.88 1.84
N LEU A 176 8.70 10.56 2.81
CA LEU A 176 10.10 10.41 3.19
C LEU A 176 10.18 9.94 4.64
N GLU A 177 10.78 8.80 4.89
CA GLU A 177 10.95 8.27 6.25
C GLU A 177 12.42 8.00 6.56
N ALA A 178 12.81 8.28 7.80
CA ALA A 178 14.03 7.79 8.41
C ALA A 178 13.71 7.20 9.77
N GLN A 179 14.25 6.02 10.07
CA GLN A 179 14.07 5.34 11.35
C GLN A 179 15.35 4.65 11.80
N TYR A 180 15.56 4.56 13.11
CA TYR A 180 16.71 3.87 13.67
C TYR A 180 16.29 2.99 14.84
N ARG A 181 16.26 1.67 14.63
CA ARG A 181 16.14 0.71 15.73
C ARG A 181 17.49 0.59 16.41
N TYR A 182 17.64 1.19 17.58
CA TYR A 182 18.76 1.00 18.47
C TYR A 182 18.52 -0.16 19.43
N GLN A 183 19.34 -1.21 19.32
CA GLN A 183 19.32 -2.34 20.25
C GLN A 183 20.03 -1.91 21.55
N LEU A 184 19.25 -1.72 22.63
CA LEU A 184 19.76 -1.26 23.92
C LEU A 184 20.31 -2.42 24.75
N THR A 185 19.60 -3.54 24.76
CA THR A 185 19.98 -4.84 25.35
C THR A 185 19.42 -5.95 24.46
N ASP A 186 19.74 -7.23 24.72
CA ASP A 186 19.19 -8.35 23.95
C ASP A 186 17.66 -8.42 23.93
N ASN A 187 16.99 -7.79 24.91
CA ASN A 187 15.53 -7.85 25.09
C ASN A 187 14.83 -6.50 24.88
N ILE A 188 15.57 -5.40 24.71
CA ILE A 188 15.02 -4.05 24.66
C ILE A 188 15.59 -3.29 23.47
N ALA A 189 14.72 -2.74 22.63
CA ALA A 189 15.10 -1.85 21.55
C ALA A 189 14.27 -0.57 21.55
N LEU A 190 14.91 0.55 21.16
CA LEU A 190 14.26 1.82 20.90
C LEU A 190 14.27 2.07 19.39
N ASN A 191 13.16 2.51 18.82
CA ASN A 191 13.03 2.83 17.40
C ASN A 191 12.40 4.22 17.26
N PRO A 192 13.19 5.30 17.38
CA PRO A 192 12.79 6.61 16.89
C PRO A 192 12.66 6.61 15.36
N GLY A 193 11.68 7.37 14.88
CA GLY A 193 11.47 7.60 13.45
C GLY A 193 10.94 9.00 13.15
N LEU A 194 11.13 9.43 11.90
CA LEU A 194 10.63 10.67 11.34
C LEU A 194 10.02 10.38 9.97
N LEU A 195 8.77 10.77 9.78
CA LEU A 195 8.06 10.76 8.50
C LEU A 195 7.76 12.20 8.08
N VAL A 196 8.04 12.50 6.81
CA VAL A 196 7.75 13.77 6.15
C VAL A 196 6.88 13.50 4.95
N ILE A 197 5.75 14.19 4.85
CA ILE A 197 4.83 14.08 3.73
C ILE A 197 4.81 15.43 3.02
N LEU A 198 5.35 15.46 1.80
CA LEU A 198 5.29 16.63 0.92
C LEU A 198 4.03 16.53 0.06
N ASN A 199 3.36 17.67 -0.15
CA ASN A 199 2.17 17.78 -1.00
C ASN A 199 1.12 16.70 -0.66
N PRO A 200 0.64 16.61 0.60
CA PRO A 200 -0.38 15.63 0.97
C PRO A 200 -1.63 15.81 0.09
N GLU A 201 -2.41 14.75 -0.12
CA GLU A 201 -3.51 14.70 -1.10
C GLU A 201 -3.08 15.01 -2.54
N HIS A 202 -1.83 14.74 -2.89
CA HIS A 202 -1.30 15.01 -4.23
C HIS A 202 -1.55 16.45 -4.68
N ASN A 203 -1.42 17.41 -3.76
CA ASN A 203 -1.66 18.83 -3.99
C ASN A 203 -0.50 19.67 -3.46
N ASN A 204 0.20 20.36 -4.35
CA ASN A 204 1.38 21.15 -4.00
C ASN A 204 1.08 22.45 -3.23
N ASN A 205 -0.20 22.81 -3.09
CA ASN A 205 -0.65 23.92 -2.26
C ASN A 205 -0.82 23.52 -0.80
N ASN A 206 -0.82 22.21 -0.49
CA ASN A 206 -0.93 21.73 0.87
C ASN A 206 0.43 21.79 1.59
N ASP A 207 0.40 22.21 2.85
CA ASP A 207 1.59 22.30 3.69
C ASP A 207 2.21 20.93 3.96
N THR A 208 3.53 20.91 4.09
CA THR A 208 4.28 19.70 4.46
C THR A 208 3.92 19.23 5.87
N ILE A 209 3.66 17.93 6.01
CA ILE A 209 3.37 17.30 7.30
C ILE A 209 4.64 16.64 7.85
N TRP A 210 4.90 16.86 9.14
CA TRP A 210 6.01 16.25 9.87
C TRP A 210 5.47 15.38 11.01
N VAL A 211 5.89 14.12 11.06
CA VAL A 211 5.47 13.16 12.07
C VAL A 211 6.69 12.53 12.73
N GLY A 212 6.90 12.84 14.02
CA GLY A 212 7.90 12.17 14.85
C GLY A 212 7.30 10.96 15.55
N THR A 213 8.02 9.86 15.59
CA THR A 213 7.59 8.62 16.26
C THR A 213 8.67 8.09 17.19
N LEU A 214 8.25 7.40 18.25
CA LEU A 214 9.12 6.64 19.13
C LEU A 214 8.44 5.33 19.50
N ARG A 215 9.04 4.22 19.12
CA ARG A 215 8.59 2.86 19.49
C ARG A 215 9.60 2.24 20.44
N THR A 216 9.11 1.56 21.48
CA THR A 216 9.93 0.71 22.35
C THR A 216 9.48 -0.73 22.17
N ILE A 217 10.43 -1.65 21.98
CA ILE A 217 10.20 -3.08 21.75
C ILE A 217 10.78 -3.84 22.93
N PHE A 218 9.98 -4.75 23.50
CA PHE A 218 10.37 -5.65 24.58
C PHE A 218 10.16 -7.10 24.13
N GLU A 219 11.18 -7.94 24.28
CA GLU A 219 11.14 -9.38 23.99
C GLU A 219 11.33 -10.17 25.30
N PHE A 220 10.38 -11.04 25.64
CA PHE A 220 10.32 -11.78 26.91
C PHE A 220 10.48 -13.30 26.70
#